data_AF-A0A438GBR6-F1
#
_entry.id   AF-A0A438GBR6-F1
#
_cell.length_a   1.000
_cell.length_b   1.000
_cell.length_c   1.000
_cell.angle_alpha   90.00
_cell.angle_beta   90.00
_cell.angle_gamma   90.00
#
_symmetry.space_group_name_H-M   'P 1'
#
loop_
_entity.id
_entity.type
_entity.pdbx_description
1 polymer ?
#
loop_
_entity_poly.entity_id
_entity_poly.type
_entity_poly.pdbx_seq_one_letter_code
_entity_poly.pdbx_strand_id
1 'polypeptide(L)'
;MPEAPKNRGNGAGLGVEGGILDDKNIRALEFIEDVTMNAKEVQMQVLSEIITRNSNVEYLQRHGLNGRVDADTFKKIVACCHI
;
A
#
# COMPACT_ATOMS: atom_id res chain seq x y z
N MET A 1 -22.78 -31.10 -17.17
CA MET A 1 -21.98 -30.31 -18.13
C MET A 1 -20.73 -31.11 -18.47
N PRO A 2 -20.31 -31.18 -19.74
CA PRO A 2 -19.16 -31.98 -20.16
C PRO A 2 -17.84 -31.36 -19.67
N GLU A 3 -16.84 -32.19 -19.38
CA GLU A 3 -15.53 -31.78 -18.88
C GLU A 3 -14.71 -31.02 -19.94
N ALA A 4 -13.88 -30.06 -19.49
CA ALA A 4 -13.04 -29.23 -20.37
C ALA A 4 -11.84 -30.02 -20.93
N PRO A 5 -11.45 -29.80 -22.20
CA PRO A 5 -10.40 -30.57 -22.84
C PRO A 5 -9.02 -30.17 -22.30
N LYS A 6 -8.20 -31.16 -21.92
CA LYS A 6 -6.81 -30.98 -21.49
C LYS A 6 -5.94 -30.67 -22.70
N ASN A 7 -5.52 -29.40 -22.86
CA ASN A 7 -4.52 -29.01 -23.85
C ASN A 7 -3.13 -29.54 -23.43
N ARG A 8 -2.65 -30.57 -24.14
CA ARG A 8 -1.28 -31.07 -24.07
C ARG A 8 -0.48 -30.33 -25.16
N GLY A 9 0.04 -29.16 -24.80
CA GLY A 9 0.91 -28.34 -25.65
C GLY A 9 2.34 -28.40 -25.14
N ASN A 10 3.23 -28.88 -26.01
CA ASN A 10 4.62 -29.23 -25.74
C ASN A 10 5.48 -28.04 -25.30
N GLY A 11 6.53 -28.34 -24.54
CA GLY A 11 7.56 -27.39 -24.16
C GLY A 11 8.26 -26.76 -25.37
N ALA A 12 8.29 -25.45 -25.37
CA ALA A 12 9.28 -24.62 -26.04
C ALA A 12 9.63 -23.50 -25.05
N GLY A 13 10.90 -23.14 -25.01
CA GLY A 13 11.53 -22.44 -23.91
C GLY A 13 10.78 -21.21 -23.40
N LEU A 14 11.00 -20.91 -22.11
CA LEU A 14 10.88 -19.57 -21.57
C LEU A 14 11.93 -18.71 -22.27
N GLY A 15 11.69 -18.40 -23.55
CA GLY A 15 12.30 -17.29 -24.22
C GLY A 15 11.84 -16.07 -23.44
N VAL A 16 12.73 -15.59 -22.59
CA VAL A 16 12.68 -14.21 -22.12
C VAL A 16 12.95 -13.37 -23.37
N GLU A 17 11.93 -13.25 -24.23
CA GLU A 17 11.84 -12.16 -25.18
C GLU A 17 11.63 -10.92 -24.32
N GLY A 18 12.75 -10.40 -23.83
CA GLY A 18 12.88 -9.10 -23.22
C GLY A 18 12.54 -8.05 -24.26
N GLY A 19 11.24 -7.91 -24.55
CA GLY A 19 10.71 -6.63 -24.98
C GLY A 19 11.15 -5.65 -23.90
N ILE A 20 12.05 -4.74 -24.28
CA ILE A 20 12.65 -3.71 -23.42
C ILE A 20 11.57 -3.26 -22.45
N LEU A 21 11.66 -3.70 -21.19
CA LEU A 21 10.76 -3.22 -20.16
C LEU A 21 11.02 -1.72 -20.12
N ASP A 22 10.04 -0.93 -20.57
CA ASP A 22 10.11 0.52 -20.51
C ASP A 22 10.60 0.88 -19.10
N ASP A 23 11.61 1.74 -18.97
CA ASP A 23 12.21 2.10 -17.68
C ASP A 23 11.14 2.50 -16.64
N LYS A 24 9.99 3.00 -17.11
CA LYS A 24 8.81 3.28 -16.28
C LYS A 24 8.19 2.01 -15.67
N ASN A 25 8.08 0.93 -16.42
CA ASN A 25 7.55 -0.34 -15.94
C ASN A 25 8.49 -0.98 -14.91
N ILE A 26 9.80 -0.90 -15.12
CA ILE A 26 10.79 -1.38 -14.15
C ILE A 26 10.64 -0.62 -12.83
N ARG A 27 10.63 0.72 -12.87
CA ARG A 27 10.45 1.56 -11.68
C ARG A 27 9.12 1.34 -10.98
N ALA A 28 8.05 1.09 -11.75
CA ALA A 28 6.73 0.80 -11.17
C ALA A 28 6.73 -0.53 -10.42
N LEU A 29 7.39 -1.57 -10.96
CA LEU A 29 7.51 -2.86 -10.28
C LEU A 29 8.40 -2.77 -9.03
N GLU A 30 9.53 -2.08 -9.12
CA GLU A 30 10.40 -1.80 -7.97
C GLU A 30 9.64 -1.05 -6.85
N PHE A 31 8.85 -0.03 -7.21
CA PHE A 31 8.02 0.69 -6.26
C PHE A 31 6.98 -0.20 -5.57
N ILE A 32 6.32 -1.09 -6.32
CA ILE A 32 5.35 -2.03 -5.74
C ILE A 32 6.05 -2.97 -4.76
N GLU A 33 7.21 -3.50 -5.12
CA GLU A 33 7.99 -4.37 -4.24
C GLU A 33 8.40 -3.63 -2.96
N ASP A 34 8.95 -2.42 -3.08
CA ASP A 34 9.37 -1.62 -1.93
C ASP A 34 8.20 -1.25 -1.00
N VAL A 35 7.07 -0.83 -1.56
CA VAL A 35 5.89 -0.44 -0.77
C VAL A 35 5.25 -1.65 -0.10
N THR A 36 5.21 -2.79 -0.78
CA THR A 36 4.59 -4.01 -0.21
C THR A 36 5.48 -4.68 0.83
N MET A 37 6.81 -4.65 0.63
CA MET A 37 7.78 -5.14 1.61
C MET A 37 7.81 -4.27 2.87
N ASN A 38 7.75 -2.94 2.71
CA ASN A 38 7.81 -1.98 3.82
C ASN A 38 6.44 -1.43 4.21
N ALA A 39 5.36 -2.18 3.94
CA ALA A 39 3.99 -1.69 4.08
C ALA A 39 3.69 -1.09 5.45
N LYS A 40 4.18 -1.71 6.53
CA LYS A 40 3.99 -1.19 7.91
C LYS A 40 4.60 0.20 8.09
N GLU A 41 5.82 0.41 7.58
CA GLU A 41 6.56 1.66 7.72
C GLU A 41 5.94 2.75 6.85
N VAL A 42 5.60 2.42 5.60
CA VAL A 42 4.89 3.32 4.69
C VAL A 42 3.56 3.77 5.29
N GLN A 43 2.78 2.85 5.87
CA GLN A 43 1.51 3.20 6.53
C GLN A 43 1.71 4.12 7.74
N MET A 44 2.76 3.89 8.54
CA MET A 44 3.07 4.79 9.68
C MET A 44 3.53 6.18 9.20
N GLN A 45 4.33 6.25 8.12
CA GLN A 45 4.76 7.52 7.54
C GLN A 45 3.59 8.31 6.97
N VAL A 46 2.69 7.67 6.23
CA VAL A 46 1.48 8.31 5.69
C VAL A 46 0.59 8.82 6.82
N LEU A 47 0.39 8.03 7.88
CA LEU A 47 -0.38 8.44 9.05
C LEU A 47 0.24 9.67 9.73
N SER A 48 1.56 9.65 9.91
CA SER A 48 2.32 10.78 10.46
C SER A 48 2.12 12.06 9.65
N GLU A 49 2.22 11.96 8.33
CA GLU A 49 2.10 13.10 7.44
C GLU A 49 0.68 13.68 7.47
N ILE A 50 -0.35 12.82 7.48
CA ILE A 50 -1.75 13.26 7.60
C ILE A 50 -1.98 14.01 8.91
N ILE A 51 -1.56 13.44 10.05
CA ILE A 51 -1.75 14.08 11.36
C ILE A 51 -0.97 15.39 11.45
N THR A 52 0.26 15.43 10.94
CA THR A 52 1.10 16.64 10.93
C THR A 52 0.43 17.74 10.11
N ARG A 53 -0.02 17.44 8.89
CA ARG A 53 -0.71 18.40 8.01
C ARG A 53 -2.03 18.90 8.61
N ASN A 54 -2.75 18.05 9.34
CA ASN A 54 -4.04 18.39 9.93
C ASN A 54 -3.97 18.79 11.41
N SER A 55 -2.78 18.95 12.00
CA SER A 55 -2.58 19.23 13.43
C SER A 55 -3.35 20.46 13.95
N ASN A 56 -3.70 21.38 13.05
CA ASN A 56 -4.43 22.61 13.36
C ASN A 56 -5.96 22.51 13.23
N VAL A 57 -6.52 21.34 12.86
CA VAL A 57 -7.97 21.20 12.73
C VAL A 57 -8.63 20.93 14.08
N GLU A 58 -9.81 21.51 14.28
CA GLU A 58 -10.55 21.48 15.55
C GLU A 58 -10.81 20.05 16.06
N TYR A 59 -11.07 19.10 15.16
CA TYR A 59 -11.29 17.69 15.51
C TYR A 59 -10.06 17.09 16.20
N LEU A 60 -8.85 17.31 15.66
CA LEU A 60 -7.61 16.78 16.24
C LEU A 60 -7.22 17.50 17.53
N GLN A 61 -7.49 18.81 17.63
CA GLN A 61 -7.27 19.59 18.86
C GLN A 61 -8.19 19.14 20.00
N ARG A 62 -9.49 18.95 19.73
CA ARG A 62 -10.49 18.51 20.73
C ARG A 62 -10.18 17.13 21.29
N HIS A 63 -9.56 16.26 20.51
CA HIS A 63 -9.19 14.92 20.94
C HIS A 63 -7.74 14.80 21.48
N GLY A 64 -7.00 15.90 21.60
CA GLY A 64 -5.65 15.89 22.19
C GLY A 64 -4.55 15.31 21.28
N LEU A 65 -4.80 15.20 19.97
CA LEU A 65 -3.81 14.84 18.93
C LEU A 65 -3.00 16.08 18.52
N ASN A 66 -2.50 16.83 19.49
CA ASN A 66 -1.82 18.10 19.31
C ASN A 66 -0.38 17.88 18.78
N GLY A 67 -0.26 17.35 17.56
CA GLY A 67 1.01 16.97 16.94
C GLY A 67 1.54 15.58 17.34
N ARG A 68 0.77 14.78 18.08
CA ARG A 68 1.12 13.40 18.40
C ARG A 68 0.82 12.49 17.22
N VAL A 69 1.88 11.98 16.62
CA VAL A 69 1.87 11.12 15.42
C VAL A 69 1.71 9.63 15.78
N ASP A 70 1.64 9.28 17.06
CA ASP A 70 1.70 7.88 17.47
C ASP A 70 0.42 7.10 17.11
N ALA A 71 0.63 5.97 16.44
CA ALA A 71 -0.45 5.14 15.89
C ALA A 71 -1.40 4.59 16.96
N ASP A 72 -0.91 4.39 18.19
CA ASP A 72 -1.73 3.93 19.31
C ASP A 72 -2.68 5.01 19.83
N THR A 73 -2.24 6.28 19.91
CA THR A 73 -3.13 7.40 20.23
C THR A 73 -4.13 7.64 19.11
N PHE A 74 -3.72 7.52 17.84
CA PHE A 74 -4.64 7.61 16.71
C PHE A 74 -5.73 6.53 16.75
N LYS A 75 -5.38 5.25 16.96
CA LYS A 75 -6.35 4.15 17.05
C LYS A 75 -7.35 4.30 18.21
N LYS A 76 -6.91 4.91 19.32
CA LYS A 76 -7.77 5.13 20.50
C LYS A 76 -8.73 6.31 20.30
N ILE A 77 -8.32 7.32 19.54
CA ILE A 77 -9.07 8.55 19.34
C ILE A 77 -10.00 8.44 18.13
N VAL A 78 -9.47 7.97 17.01
CA VAL A 78 -10.27 7.52 15.86
C VAL A 78 -10.76 6.12 16.20
N ALA A 79 -11.54 6.02 17.28
CA ALA A 79 -12.40 4.87 17.47
C ALA A 79 -13.18 4.72 16.17
N CYS A 80 -13.10 3.55 15.51
CA CYS A 80 -13.79 3.27 14.26
C CYS A 80 -15.18 3.88 14.35
N CYS A 81 -15.42 4.97 13.63
CA CYS A 81 -16.72 5.62 13.63
C CYS A 81 -17.73 4.51 13.32
N HIS A 82 -18.63 4.25 14.27
CA HIS A 82 -19.77 3.40 14.03
C HIS A 82 -20.62 4.13 12.98
N ILE A 83 -20.51 3.66 11.74
CA ILE A 83 -21.38 4.07 10.62
C ILE A 83 -22.68 3.27 10.73
#